data_AF-A0A660VV18-F1
#
_entry.id   AF-A0A660VV18-F1
#
_cell.length_a   1.000
_cell.length_b   1.000
_cell.length_c   1.000
_cell.angle_alpha   90.00
_cell.angle_beta   90.00
_cell.angle_gamma   90.00
#
_symmetry.space_group_name_H-M   'P 1'
#
loop_
_entity.id
_entity.type
_entity.pdbx_description
1 polymer ?
#
loop_
_entity_poly.entity_id
_entity_poly.type
_entity_poly.pdbx_seq_one_letter_code
_entity_poly.pdbx_strand_id
1 'polypeptide(L)'
;MRSTPASLPSPPSECGICGRAFEEGERMHNILVEREGGGWERKSFCAACAERGKGGGYLCRWTSEYAPRPKPRPLPAELAADLLGNLLGRPEWAGAANLFAWHLVRRRTLKHLSTFKREGVDYNLFEAKGTGRRFEVPFAEPGEEDRRRFFELLEMLEESER
;
A
#
# COMPACT_ATOMS: atom_id res chain seq x y z
N MET A 1 0.04 24.67 3.71
CA MET A 1 0.45 23.38 3.10
C MET A 1 0.54 22.36 4.24
N ARG A 2 -0.37 21.38 4.29
CA ARG A 2 -0.33 20.34 5.34
C ARG A 2 0.67 19.28 4.90
N SER A 3 1.83 19.25 5.56
CA SER A 3 2.85 18.21 5.35
C SER A 3 2.22 16.85 5.64
N THR A 4 2.19 15.98 4.63
CA THR A 4 1.84 14.57 4.80
C THR A 4 2.71 14.00 5.94
N PRO A 5 2.16 13.27 6.91
CA PRO A 5 3.00 12.62 7.92
C PRO A 5 4.01 11.74 7.17
N ALA A 6 5.29 12.04 7.35
CA ALA A 6 6.37 11.33 6.70
C ALA A 6 6.26 9.86 7.09
N SER A 7 5.83 9.03 6.16
CA SER A 7 5.81 7.58 6.36
C SER A 7 7.26 7.13 6.54
N LEU A 8 7.53 6.39 7.61
CA LEU A 8 8.86 5.84 7.87
C LEU A 8 9.29 4.97 6.67
N PRO A 9 10.55 5.09 6.19
CA PRO A 9 11.07 4.26 5.13
C PRO A 9 10.93 2.76 5.46
N SER A 10 10.67 1.95 4.44
CA SER A 10 10.56 0.49 4.59
C SER A 10 11.86 -0.10 5.15
N PRO A 11 11.79 -1.18 5.96
CA PRO A 11 13.00 -1.85 6.42
C PRO A 11 13.78 -2.42 5.24
N PRO A 12 15.12 -2.25 5.19
CA PRO A 12 15.97 -2.97 4.26
C PRO A 12 15.95 -4.47 4.56
N SER A 13 16.24 -5.30 3.56
CA SER A 13 16.34 -6.76 3.69
C SER A 13 17.68 -7.26 4.23
N GLU A 14 18.65 -6.37 4.37
CA GLU A 14 20.03 -6.70 4.73
C GLU A 14 20.58 -5.74 5.79
N CYS A 15 21.54 -6.23 6.56
CA CYS A 15 22.25 -5.42 7.54
C CYS A 15 23.13 -4.38 6.82
N GLY A 16 22.94 -3.10 7.17
CA GLY A 16 23.69 -1.99 6.59
C GLY A 16 25.19 -1.92 6.96
N ILE A 17 25.74 -2.94 7.63
CA ILE A 17 27.18 -3.04 7.96
C ILE A 17 27.78 -4.31 7.35
N CYS A 18 27.26 -5.49 7.70
CA CYS A 18 27.84 -6.75 7.23
C CYS A 18 27.24 -7.24 5.91
N GLY A 19 26.17 -6.60 5.39
CA GLY A 19 25.48 -7.01 4.17
C GLY A 19 24.71 -8.33 4.29
N ARG A 20 24.66 -8.94 5.47
CA ARG A 20 23.91 -10.19 5.68
C ARG A 20 22.42 -9.93 5.56
N ALA A 21 21.71 -10.78 4.80
CA ALA A 21 20.26 -10.79 4.77
C ALA A 21 19.68 -11.10 6.16
N PHE A 22 18.57 -10.45 6.49
CA PHE A 22 17.83 -10.76 7.71
C PHE A 22 16.99 -12.02 7.52
N GLU A 23 16.90 -12.82 8.58
CA GLU A 23 16.00 -13.97 8.65
C GLU A 23 14.62 -13.53 9.15
N GLU A 24 13.58 -14.24 8.72
CA GLU A 24 12.22 -13.98 9.22
C GLU A 24 12.16 -14.14 10.74
N GLY A 25 11.55 -13.17 11.42
CA GLY A 25 11.51 -13.08 12.88
C GLY A 25 12.79 -12.52 13.51
N GLU A 26 13.86 -12.26 12.73
CA GLU A 26 15.11 -11.74 13.29
C GLU A 26 14.93 -10.33 13.86
N ARG A 27 15.47 -10.10 15.05
CA ARG A 27 15.50 -8.76 15.67
C ARG A 27 16.44 -7.83 14.91
N MET A 28 15.87 -6.78 14.32
CA MET A 28 16.58 -5.68 13.71
C MET A 28 16.74 -4.51 14.69
N HIS A 29 17.92 -3.89 14.66
CA HIS A 29 18.19 -2.61 15.29
C HIS A 29 18.17 -1.52 14.24
N ASN A 30 17.22 -0.60 14.34
CA ASN A 30 16.98 0.41 13.32
C ASN A 30 17.39 1.79 13.81
N ILE A 31 17.88 2.61 12.88
CA ILE A 31 18.10 4.04 13.07
C ILE A 31 17.47 4.82 11.93
N LEU A 32 17.07 6.05 12.21
CA LEU A 32 16.66 7.03 11.20
C LEU A 32 17.74 8.10 11.10
N VAL A 33 18.30 8.29 9.91
CA VAL A 33 19.36 9.27 9.63
C VAL A 33 18.91 10.22 8.54
N GLU A 34 19.44 11.45 8.55
CA GLU A 34 19.22 12.40 7.47
C GLU A 34 20.09 11.99 6.27
N ARG A 35 19.52 12.03 5.06
CA ARG A 35 20.28 11.79 3.83
C ARG A 35 21.00 13.06 3.39
N GLU A 36 22.17 12.89 2.79
CA GLU A 36 22.80 13.97 2.03
C GLU A 36 21.84 14.42 0.91
N GLY A 37 21.52 15.72 0.87
CA GLY A 37 20.51 16.27 -0.04
C GLY A 37 19.08 16.32 0.52
N GLY A 38 18.88 15.93 1.79
CA GLY A 38 17.63 16.07 2.52
C GLY A 38 16.76 14.81 2.52
N GLY A 39 15.87 14.75 3.51
CA GLY A 39 14.97 13.61 3.75
C GLY A 39 15.57 12.57 4.70
N TRP A 40 14.81 11.50 4.95
CA TRP A 40 15.13 10.51 5.97
C TRP A 40 15.41 9.14 5.36
N GLU A 41 16.44 8.47 5.86
CA GLU A 41 16.79 7.09 5.53
C GLU A 41 16.74 6.22 6.78
N ARG A 42 16.14 5.03 6.65
CA ARG A 42 16.20 3.99 7.66
C ARG A 42 17.40 3.09 7.37
N LYS A 43 18.27 2.90 8.36
CA LYS A 43 19.30 1.86 8.35
C LYS A 43 18.95 0.79 9.39
N SER A 44 19.19 -0.47 9.07
CA SER A 44 18.92 -1.60 9.97
C SER A 44 20.17 -2.45 10.13
N PHE A 45 20.37 -2.95 11.35
CA PHE A 45 21.54 -3.75 11.73
C PHE A 45 21.12 -5.01 12.46
N CYS A 46 21.85 -6.10 12.23
CA CYS A 46 21.71 -7.31 13.04
C CYS A 46 22.26 -7.07 14.45
N ALA A 47 21.93 -7.96 15.38
CA ALA A 47 22.38 -7.84 16.78
C ALA A 47 23.91 -7.67 16.90
N ALA A 48 24.69 -8.42 16.11
CA ALA A 48 26.15 -8.35 16.13
C ALA A 48 26.72 -7.01 15.62
N CYS A 49 26.02 -6.33 14.71
CA CYS A 49 26.46 -5.05 14.14
C CYS A 49 25.83 -3.83 14.83
N ALA A 50 24.87 -4.04 15.74
CA ALA A 50 24.06 -2.98 16.34
C ALA A 50 24.91 -1.89 17.01
N GLU A 51 25.96 -2.26 17.75
CA GLU A 51 26.85 -1.29 18.42
C GLU A 51 27.65 -0.43 17.44
N ARG A 52 28.20 -1.05 16.39
CA ARG A 52 28.95 -0.33 15.35
C ARG A 52 28.03 0.59 14.55
N GLY A 53 26.77 0.20 14.36
CA GLY A 53 25.75 0.98 13.65
C GLY A 53 25.23 2.20 14.42
N LYS A 54 25.60 2.39 15.69
CA LYS A 54 25.22 3.58 16.48
C LYS A 54 26.04 4.82 16.14
N GLY A 55 27.19 4.67 15.49
CA GLY A 55 28.06 5.80 15.14
C GLY A 55 27.46 6.68 14.05
N GLY A 56 27.61 8.00 14.16
CA GLY A 56 27.36 8.92 13.03
C GLY A 56 26.11 9.82 13.10
N GLY A 57 25.47 9.96 14.26
CA GLY A 57 24.32 10.85 14.43
C GLY A 57 23.03 10.28 13.83
N TYR A 58 22.01 10.09 14.66
CA TYR A 58 20.70 9.60 14.25
C TYR A 58 19.60 10.40 14.94
N LEU A 59 18.45 10.53 14.29
CA LEU A 59 17.28 11.19 14.89
C LEU A 59 16.59 10.30 15.92
N CYS A 60 16.39 9.02 15.58
CA CYS A 60 15.75 8.07 16.48
C CYS A 60 16.28 6.64 16.25
N ARG A 61 16.05 5.80 17.26
CA ARG A 61 16.44 4.39 17.28
C ARG A 61 15.30 3.54 17.84
N TRP A 62 15.08 2.38 17.24
CA TRP A 62 14.10 1.39 17.71
C TRP A 62 14.50 -0.02 17.29
N THR A 63 13.91 -1.02 17.92
CA THR A 63 14.01 -2.42 17.50
C THR A 63 12.70 -2.89 16.87
N SER A 64 12.79 -3.76 15.87
CA SER A 64 11.64 -4.43 15.27
C SER A 64 12.04 -5.82 14.80
N GLU A 65 11.09 -6.72 14.58
CA GLU A 65 11.36 -8.00 13.95
C GLU A 65 11.33 -7.86 12.42
N TYR A 66 12.18 -8.60 11.72
CA TYR A 66 12.17 -8.66 10.27
C TYR A 66 11.04 -9.59 9.82
N ALA A 67 10.06 -9.01 9.15
CA ALA A 67 9.10 -9.77 8.38
C ALA A 67 9.37 -9.48 6.90
N PRO A 68 9.77 -10.49 6.09
CA PRO A 68 9.85 -10.30 4.66
C PRO A 68 8.44 -9.87 4.20
N ARG A 69 8.33 -8.67 3.61
CA ARG A 69 7.05 -8.24 3.07
C ARG A 69 6.66 -9.26 2.01
N PRO A 70 5.53 -9.98 2.13
CA PRO A 70 5.08 -10.82 1.05
C PRO A 70 5.00 -9.93 -0.18
N LYS A 71 5.66 -10.34 -1.28
CA LYS A 71 5.46 -9.66 -2.56
C LYS A 71 3.99 -9.85 -2.88
N PRO A 72 3.16 -8.78 -2.91
CA PRO A 72 1.77 -8.96 -3.26
C PRO A 72 1.75 -9.61 -4.64
N ARG A 73 1.10 -10.77 -4.76
CA ARG A 73 0.93 -11.37 -6.06
C ARG A 73 0.05 -10.40 -6.85
N PRO A 74 0.38 -10.12 -8.13
CA PRO A 74 -0.47 -9.24 -8.90
C PRO A 74 -1.82 -9.93 -9.11
N LEU A 75 -2.87 -9.39 -8.49
CA LEU A 75 -4.25 -9.78 -8.81
C LEU A 75 -4.43 -9.65 -10.33
N PRO A 76 -4.85 -10.72 -11.03
CA PRO A 76 -5.08 -10.66 -12.46
C PRO A 76 -6.02 -9.50 -12.82
N ALA A 77 -5.67 -8.74 -13.85
CA ALA A 77 -6.41 -7.52 -14.20
C ALA A 77 -7.87 -7.80 -14.56
N GLU A 78 -8.14 -8.96 -15.16
CA GLU A 78 -9.49 -9.45 -15.47
C GLU A 78 -10.30 -9.70 -14.19
N LEU A 79 -9.73 -10.46 -13.25
CA LEU A 79 -10.38 -10.75 -11.97
C LEU A 79 -10.66 -9.47 -11.16
N ALA A 80 -9.72 -8.53 -11.15
CA ALA A 80 -9.90 -7.22 -10.52
C ALA A 80 -11.05 -6.42 -11.14
N ALA A 81 -11.15 -6.45 -12.46
CA ALA A 81 -12.18 -5.77 -13.23
C ALA A 81 -13.57 -6.40 -13.03
N ASP A 82 -13.64 -7.74 -12.99
CA ASP A 82 -14.88 -8.47 -12.71
C ASP A 82 -15.37 -8.23 -11.29
N LEU A 83 -14.47 -8.27 -10.30
CA LEU A 83 -14.82 -7.98 -8.93
C LEU A 83 -15.34 -6.55 -8.78
N LEU A 84 -14.68 -5.55 -9.39
CA LEU A 84 -15.18 -4.17 -9.37
C LEU A 84 -16.57 -4.07 -10.02
N GLY A 85 -16.79 -4.72 -11.17
CA GLY A 85 -18.11 -4.78 -11.81
C GLY A 85 -19.18 -5.37 -10.90
N ASN A 86 -18.86 -6.47 -10.21
CA ASN A 86 -19.76 -7.13 -9.26
C ASN A 86 -20.08 -6.23 -8.05
N LEU A 87 -19.12 -5.49 -7.54
CA LEU A 87 -19.32 -4.53 -6.43
C LEU A 87 -20.22 -3.37 -6.86
N LEU A 88 -20.02 -2.83 -8.06
CA LEU A 88 -20.87 -1.75 -8.61
C LEU A 88 -22.32 -2.18 -8.83
N GLY A 89 -22.57 -3.47 -9.04
CA GLY A 89 -23.93 -4.04 -9.10
C GLY A 89 -24.66 -4.08 -7.75
N ARG A 90 -23.99 -3.71 -6.65
CA ARG A 90 -24.53 -3.77 -5.28
C ARG A 90 -24.54 -2.37 -4.66
N PRO A 91 -25.68 -1.67 -4.59
CA PRO A 91 -25.75 -0.30 -4.09
C PRO A 91 -25.19 -0.12 -2.68
N GLU A 92 -25.36 -1.13 -1.81
CA GLU A 92 -24.83 -1.13 -0.45
C GLU A 92 -23.30 -1.23 -0.38
N TRP A 93 -22.63 -1.52 -1.50
CA TRP A 93 -21.17 -1.56 -1.62
C TRP A 93 -20.60 -0.32 -2.33
N ALA A 94 -21.39 0.71 -2.63
CA ALA A 94 -20.92 1.84 -3.43
C ALA A 94 -19.66 2.53 -2.86
N GLY A 95 -19.60 2.73 -1.53
CA GLY A 95 -18.42 3.31 -0.87
C GLY A 95 -17.20 2.39 -0.93
N ALA A 96 -17.40 1.10 -0.65
CA ALA A 96 -16.36 0.08 -0.78
C ALA A 96 -15.86 -0.09 -2.24
N ALA A 97 -16.75 -0.03 -3.23
CA ALA A 97 -16.43 -0.09 -4.65
C ALA A 97 -15.58 1.12 -5.08
N ASN A 98 -15.92 2.32 -4.58
CA ASN A 98 -15.13 3.53 -4.81
C ASN A 98 -13.72 3.39 -4.21
N LEU A 99 -13.59 2.91 -2.96
CA LEU A 99 -12.30 2.61 -2.34
C LEU A 99 -11.50 1.57 -3.16
N PHE A 100 -12.15 0.51 -3.60
CA PHE A 100 -11.53 -0.56 -4.37
C PHE A 100 -11.03 -0.08 -5.73
N ALA A 101 -11.78 0.76 -6.43
CA ALA A 101 -11.34 1.38 -7.68
C ALA A 101 -10.04 2.18 -7.49
N TRP A 102 -9.96 3.03 -6.44
CA TRP A 102 -8.74 3.78 -6.13
C TRP A 102 -7.58 2.88 -5.70
N HIS A 103 -7.86 1.80 -4.98
CA HIS A 103 -6.85 0.79 -4.67
C HIS A 103 -6.26 0.17 -5.95
N LEU A 104 -7.11 -0.20 -6.91
CA LEU A 104 -6.68 -0.75 -8.20
C LEU A 104 -5.88 0.26 -9.05
N VAL A 105 -6.18 1.57 -8.95
CA VAL A 105 -5.33 2.61 -9.55
C VAL A 105 -3.94 2.63 -8.91
N ARG A 106 -3.86 2.54 -7.57
CA ARG A 106 -2.59 2.47 -6.83
C ARG A 106 -1.76 1.24 -7.19
N ARG A 107 -2.43 0.13 -7.51
CA ARG A 107 -1.79 -1.11 -8.01
C ARG A 107 -1.52 -1.11 -9.52
N ARG A 108 -1.82 0.00 -10.22
CA ARG A 108 -1.66 0.18 -11.67
C ARG A 108 -2.53 -0.74 -12.53
N THR A 109 -3.53 -1.39 -11.96
CA THR A 109 -4.52 -2.24 -12.67
C THR A 109 -5.59 -1.41 -13.37
N LEU A 110 -5.99 -0.29 -12.75
CA LEU A 110 -6.86 0.72 -13.36
C LEU A 110 -6.07 1.98 -13.74
N LYS A 111 -6.65 2.76 -14.65
CA LYS A 111 -6.30 4.15 -14.95
C LYS A 111 -7.53 5.01 -14.72
N HIS A 112 -7.42 6.07 -13.92
CA HIS A 112 -8.44 7.12 -13.84
C HIS A 112 -8.37 7.98 -15.10
N LEU A 113 -9.52 8.22 -15.74
CA LEU A 113 -9.63 8.99 -16.98
C LEU A 113 -10.18 10.38 -16.72
N SER A 114 -11.28 10.49 -15.98
CA SER A 114 -11.95 11.75 -15.70
C SER A 114 -12.94 11.64 -14.54
N THR A 115 -13.41 12.79 -14.08
CA THR A 115 -14.54 12.92 -13.16
C THR A 115 -15.63 13.74 -13.84
N PHE A 116 -16.88 13.33 -13.73
CA PHE A 116 -18.02 13.99 -14.39
C PHE A 116 -19.27 13.90 -13.53
N LYS A 117 -20.26 14.78 -13.78
CA LYS A 117 -21.56 14.74 -13.11
C LYS A 117 -22.62 14.09 -14.00
N ARG A 118 -23.46 13.24 -13.42
CA ARG A 118 -24.68 12.71 -14.03
C ARG A 118 -25.79 12.74 -12.99
N GLU A 119 -26.92 13.36 -13.33
CA GLU A 119 -28.10 13.43 -12.44
C GLU A 119 -27.79 14.01 -11.05
N GLY A 120 -26.87 14.97 -10.98
CA GLY A 120 -26.46 15.61 -9.72
C GLY A 120 -25.46 14.80 -8.88
N VAL A 121 -25.08 13.60 -9.31
CA VAL A 121 -24.08 12.74 -8.65
C VAL A 121 -22.75 12.83 -9.40
N ASP A 122 -21.65 12.96 -8.66
CA ASP A 122 -20.30 12.90 -9.20
C ASP A 122 -19.91 11.45 -9.49
N TYR A 123 -19.26 11.20 -10.62
CA TYR A 123 -18.77 9.89 -11.06
C TYR A 123 -17.30 9.98 -11.46
N ASN A 124 -16.56 8.91 -11.21
CA ASN A 124 -15.20 8.71 -11.69
C ASN A 124 -15.20 7.67 -12.81
N LEU A 125 -14.60 8.03 -13.96
CA LEU A 125 -14.40 7.11 -15.06
C LEU A 125 -13.03 6.45 -14.94
N PHE A 126 -13.01 5.12 -14.89
CA PHE A 126 -11.80 4.31 -14.89
C PHE A 126 -11.73 3.40 -16.11
N GLU A 127 -10.52 3.04 -16.50
CA GLU A 127 -10.25 2.05 -17.54
C GLU A 127 -9.30 0.97 -17.00
N ALA A 128 -9.68 -0.29 -17.16
CA ALA A 128 -8.85 -1.43 -16.80
C ALA A 128 -7.75 -1.67 -17.82
N LYS A 129 -6.51 -1.64 -17.35
CA LYS A 129 -5.34 -1.94 -18.18
C LYS A 129 -5.34 -3.43 -18.52
N GLY A 130 -5.04 -3.75 -19.78
CA GLY A 130 -5.05 -5.11 -20.30
C GLY A 130 -6.37 -5.51 -20.93
N THR A 131 -7.53 -5.07 -20.40
CA THR A 131 -8.85 -5.41 -20.95
C THR A 131 -9.53 -4.26 -21.68
N GLY A 132 -9.18 -3.00 -21.38
CA GLY A 132 -9.83 -1.81 -21.94
C GLY A 132 -11.24 -1.55 -21.40
N ARG A 133 -11.73 -2.36 -20.46
CA ARG A 133 -13.06 -2.20 -19.86
C ARG A 133 -13.14 -0.90 -19.07
N ARG A 134 -14.26 -0.19 -19.22
CA ARG A 134 -14.51 1.08 -18.55
C ARG A 134 -15.53 0.94 -17.43
N PHE A 135 -15.29 1.65 -16.34
CA PHE A 135 -16.12 1.65 -15.15
C PHE A 135 -16.48 3.07 -14.78
N GLU A 136 -17.78 3.37 -14.73
CA GLU A 136 -18.31 4.58 -14.13
C GLU A 136 -18.62 4.28 -12.66
N VAL A 137 -17.80 4.81 -11.75
CA VAL A 137 -17.93 4.56 -10.32
C VAL A 137 -18.51 5.81 -9.66
N PRO A 138 -19.68 5.75 -9.01
CA PRO A 138 -20.21 6.90 -8.31
C PRO A 138 -19.26 7.33 -7.20
N PHE A 139 -19.08 8.64 -7.06
CA PHE A 139 -18.41 9.19 -5.90
C PHE A 139 -19.29 8.93 -4.68
N ALA A 140 -18.78 8.06 -3.80
CA ALA A 140 -19.38 7.77 -2.51
C ALA A 140 -18.30 7.97 -1.45
N GLU A 141 -18.58 8.84 -0.48
CA GLU A 141 -17.71 8.99 0.67
C GLU A 141 -17.84 7.73 1.54
N PRO A 142 -16.75 6.97 1.76
CA PRO A 142 -16.83 5.68 2.43
C PRO A 142 -17.03 5.86 3.94
N GLY A 143 -18.12 5.25 4.44
CA GLY A 143 -18.40 5.12 5.86
C GLY A 143 -17.51 4.09 6.55
N GLU A 144 -17.74 3.87 7.84
CA GLU A 144 -17.00 2.86 8.63
C GLU A 144 -17.24 1.44 8.09
N GLU A 145 -18.48 1.11 7.74
CA GLU A 145 -18.86 -0.17 7.16
C GLU A 145 -18.19 -0.42 5.80
N ASP A 146 -18.13 0.60 4.93
CA ASP A 146 -17.46 0.49 3.64
C ASP A 146 -15.97 0.19 3.78
N ARG A 147 -15.33 0.82 4.78
CA ARG A 147 -13.91 0.59 5.08
C ARG A 147 -13.70 -0.82 5.60
N ARG A 148 -14.56 -1.29 6.51
CA ARG A 148 -14.51 -2.67 7.02
C ARG A 148 -14.62 -3.67 5.87
N ARG A 149 -15.65 -3.55 5.04
CA ARG A 149 -15.85 -4.39 3.84
C ARG A 149 -14.68 -4.33 2.87
N PHE A 150 -14.11 -3.15 2.66
CA PHE A 150 -12.94 -3.00 1.81
C PHE A 150 -11.73 -3.76 2.36
N PHE A 151 -11.47 -3.68 3.66
CA PHE A 151 -10.37 -4.44 4.28
C PHE A 151 -10.62 -5.94 4.27
N GLU A 152 -11.83 -6.41 4.60
CA GLU A 152 -12.22 -7.83 4.49
C GLU A 152 -12.02 -8.34 3.05
N LEU A 153 -12.40 -7.54 2.05
CA LEU A 153 -12.19 -7.87 0.64
C LEU A 153 -10.70 -8.01 0.31
N LEU A 154 -9.85 -7.11 0.80
CA LEU A 154 -8.41 -7.20 0.58
C LEU A 154 -7.81 -8.42 1.27
N GLU A 155 -8.21 -8.73 2.50
CA GLU A 155 -7.76 -9.92 3.22
C GLU A 155 -8.16 -11.19 2.47
N MET A 156 -9.41 -11.31 2.00
CA MET A 156 -9.86 -12.45 1.20
C MET A 156 -9.06 -12.61 -0.09
N LEU A 157 -8.71 -11.51 -0.76
CA LEU A 157 -7.89 -11.55 -1.97
C LEU A 157 -6.46 -12.01 -1.63
N GLU A 158 -5.88 -11.53 -0.53
CA GLU A 158 -4.55 -11.95 -0.06
C GLU A 158 -4.53 -13.41 0.41
N GLU A 159 -5.60 -13.92 1.02
CA GLU A 159 -5.75 -15.32 1.45
C GLU A 159 -5.97 -16.27 0.27
N SER A 160 -6.77 -15.87 -0.72
CA SER A 160 -7.01 -16.67 -1.93
C SER A 160 -5.75 -16.88 -2.80
N GLU A 161 -4.73 -16.07 -2.54
CA GLU A 161 -3.45 -16.07 -3.25
C GLU A 161 -2.35 -16.88 -2.56
N ARG A 162 -2.60 -17.41 -1.34
CA ARG A 162 -1.72 -18.32 -0.59
C ARG A 162 -1.90 -19.78 -0.99
#